data_AF-A0A6F8UVJ3-F1
#
_entry.id   AF-A0A6F8UVJ3-F1
#
_cell.length_a   1.000
_cell.length_b   1.000
_cell.length_c   1.000
_cell.angle_alpha   90.00
_cell.angle_beta   90.00
_cell.angle_gamma   90.00
#
_symmetry.space_group_name_H-M   'P 1'
#
loop_
_entity.id
_entity.type
_entity.pdbx_description
1 polymer ?
#
loop_
_entity_poly.entity_id
_entity_poly.type
_entity_poly.pdbx_seq_one_letter_code
_entity_poly.pdbx_strand_id
1 'polypeptide(L)'
;MLPLSIRRELERLERKIAALEVDENLDLEVHEALQSVSHVMDRIMAAIWDRYGAISGKKNRPNIYFPSSPSREHFDDRLKQMGLSHLEDVDPELFSIVLLAQQFQPEGEWVKLLKKIANLKHERPPEIKIERKPSGIGIGRGRHVYIERLETGAFGEIKALRGWESDDDLGPRRPLSVSLLPDEIKHILEGTHQDPRAFAKNCCGLTKSIAAKVFDRLSKG
;
A
#
# COMPACT_ATOMS: atom_id res chain seq x y z
N MET A 1 -8.54 1.32 23.35
CA MET A 1 -8.52 -0.07 22.79
C MET A 1 -8.78 0.01 21.28
N LEU A 2 -8.01 -0.68 20.43
CA LEU A 2 -8.20 -0.60 18.96
C LEU A 2 -9.55 -1.18 18.52
N PRO A 3 -10.28 -0.55 17.58
CA PRO A 3 -11.47 -1.15 16.98
C PRO A 3 -11.15 -2.50 16.37
N LEU A 4 -12.02 -3.49 16.58
CA LEU A 4 -11.83 -4.88 16.12
C LEU A 4 -11.53 -4.94 14.62
N SER A 5 -12.16 -4.06 13.85
CA SER A 5 -12.03 -4.00 12.40
C SER A 5 -10.69 -3.46 11.90
N ILE A 6 -9.98 -2.65 12.70
CA ILE A 6 -8.63 -2.17 12.40
C ILE A 6 -7.59 -3.16 12.94
N ARG A 7 -7.83 -3.70 14.14
CA ARG A 7 -6.98 -4.73 14.74
C ARG A 7 -6.85 -5.95 13.82
N ARG A 8 -7.97 -6.48 13.30
CA ARG A 8 -7.97 -7.64 12.40
C ARG A 8 -7.21 -7.39 11.10
N GLU A 9 -7.30 -6.18 10.55
CA GLU A 9 -6.56 -5.82 9.33
C GLU A 9 -5.06 -5.70 9.60
N LEU A 10 -4.67 -5.09 10.72
CA LEU A 10 -3.26 -5.04 11.14
C LEU A 10 -2.70 -6.44 11.37
N GLU A 11 -3.43 -7.33 12.06
CA GLU A 11 -3.03 -8.73 12.26
C GLU A 11 -2.96 -9.53 10.93
N ARG A 12 -3.80 -9.17 9.95
CA ARG A 12 -3.75 -9.77 8.60
C ARG A 12 -2.54 -9.25 7.81
N LEU A 13 -2.25 -7.96 7.91
CA LEU A 13 -1.09 -7.31 7.31
C LEU A 13 0.22 -7.88 7.85
N GLU A 14 0.32 -8.05 9.17
CA GLU A 14 1.48 -8.66 9.82
C GLU A 14 1.73 -10.07 9.31
N ARG A 15 0.68 -10.89 9.17
CA ARG A 15 0.80 -12.24 8.60
C ARG A 15 1.23 -12.23 7.14
N LYS A 16 0.69 -11.30 6.33
CA LYS A 16 1.12 -11.13 4.94
C LYS A 16 2.59 -10.74 4.86
N ILE A 17 3.02 -9.75 5.63
CA ILE A 17 4.41 -9.27 5.65
C ILE A 17 5.37 -10.36 6.16
N ALA A 18 4.97 -11.14 7.16
CA ALA A 18 5.76 -12.28 7.62
C ALA A 18 5.91 -13.36 6.55
N ALA A 19 4.87 -13.60 5.73
CA ALA A 19 4.95 -14.53 4.61
C ALA A 19 5.92 -14.05 3.51
N LEU A 20 6.03 -12.73 3.29
CA LEU A 20 7.01 -12.13 2.38
C LEU A 20 8.47 -12.40 2.77
N GLU A 21 8.75 -12.72 4.04
CA GLU A 21 10.12 -13.05 4.49
C GLU A 21 10.55 -14.47 4.12
N VAL A 22 9.60 -15.36 3.78
CA VAL A 22 9.86 -16.79 3.55
C VAL A 22 9.91 -17.17 2.07
N ASP A 23 9.22 -16.42 1.19
CA ASP A 23 9.14 -16.74 -0.23
C ASP A 23 9.73 -15.60 -1.09
N GLU A 24 10.71 -15.94 -1.92
CA GLU A 24 11.43 -15.01 -2.79
C GLU A 24 10.57 -14.52 -3.97
N ASN A 25 9.46 -15.20 -4.32
CA ASN A 25 8.65 -14.88 -5.50
C ASN A 25 7.51 -13.87 -5.27
N LEU A 26 7.45 -13.22 -4.11
CA LEU A 26 6.28 -12.46 -3.65
C LEU A 26 6.32 -10.94 -3.88
N ASP A 27 7.03 -10.45 -4.88
CA ASP A 27 7.11 -9.00 -5.14
C ASP A 27 5.73 -8.38 -5.49
N LEU A 28 4.77 -9.17 -6.00
CA LEU A 28 3.37 -8.73 -6.21
C LEU A 28 2.64 -8.50 -4.86
N GLU A 29 2.94 -9.30 -3.85
CA GLU A 29 2.31 -9.20 -2.53
C GLU A 29 2.81 -7.99 -1.73
N VAL A 30 4.01 -7.48 -2.02
CA VAL A 30 4.54 -6.24 -1.41
C VAL A 30 3.63 -5.06 -1.74
N HIS A 31 3.24 -4.92 -3.02
CA HIS A 31 2.34 -3.86 -3.45
C HIS A 31 0.98 -3.97 -2.75
N GLU A 32 0.39 -5.18 -2.70
CA GLU A 32 -0.89 -5.39 -2.04
C GLU A 32 -0.83 -5.12 -0.54
N ALA A 33 0.28 -5.45 0.11
CA ALA A 33 0.53 -5.12 1.50
C ALA A 33 0.57 -3.60 1.69
N LEU A 34 1.32 -2.87 0.85
CA LEU A 34 1.39 -1.40 0.90
C LEU A 34 0.03 -0.73 0.61
N GLN A 35 -0.75 -1.23 -0.35
CA GLN A 35 -2.12 -0.76 -0.56
C GLN A 35 -3.00 -0.97 0.68
N SER A 36 -2.89 -2.15 1.29
CA SER A 36 -3.63 -2.47 2.52
C SER A 36 -3.22 -1.56 3.69
N VAL A 37 -1.92 -1.23 3.82
CA VAL A 37 -1.43 -0.24 4.80
C VAL A 37 -2.03 1.14 4.53
N SER A 38 -2.03 1.60 3.27
CA SER A 38 -2.65 2.88 2.86
C SER A 38 -4.13 2.93 3.24
N HIS A 39 -4.88 1.86 3.00
CA HIS A 39 -6.29 1.77 3.39
C HIS A 39 -6.49 1.82 4.91
N VAL A 40 -5.61 1.20 5.70
CA VAL A 40 -5.69 1.29 7.17
C VAL A 40 -5.47 2.74 7.64
N MET A 41 -4.52 3.45 7.04
CA MET A 41 -4.31 4.89 7.31
C MET A 41 -5.56 5.72 7.00
N ASP A 42 -6.23 5.44 5.88
CA ASP A 42 -7.48 6.12 5.53
C ASP A 42 -8.59 5.82 6.55
N ARG A 43 -8.67 4.58 7.06
CA ARG A 43 -9.63 4.19 8.12
C ARG A 43 -9.34 4.84 9.47
N ILE A 44 -8.07 5.04 9.81
CA ILE A 44 -7.67 5.81 11.01
C ILE A 44 -8.20 7.24 10.87
N MET A 45 -7.95 7.88 9.72
CA MET A 45 -8.42 9.24 9.46
C MET A 45 -9.95 9.33 9.45
N ALA A 46 -10.61 8.32 8.90
CA ALA A 46 -12.05 8.18 8.89
C ALA A 46 -12.64 8.13 10.32
N ALA A 47 -11.97 7.44 11.26
CA ALA A 47 -12.37 7.42 12.67
C ALA A 47 -12.16 8.76 13.37
N ILE A 48 -11.08 9.49 13.06
CA ILE A 48 -10.88 10.87 13.53
C ILE A 48 -12.03 11.76 13.03
N TRP A 49 -12.37 11.63 11.75
CA TRP A 49 -13.47 12.38 11.15
C TRP A 49 -14.82 12.03 11.76
N ASP A 50 -15.11 10.76 12.04
CA ASP A 50 -16.37 10.36 12.65
C ASP A 50 -16.57 10.99 14.04
N ARG A 51 -15.47 11.26 14.77
CA ARG A 51 -15.50 11.91 16.08
C ARG A 51 -15.58 13.44 16.01
N TYR A 52 -14.77 14.07 15.16
CA TYR A 52 -14.60 15.53 15.16
C TYR A 52 -15.20 16.22 13.93
N GLY A 53 -15.30 15.53 12.80
CA GLY A 53 -15.81 16.07 11.54
C GLY A 53 -17.31 16.34 11.54
N ALA A 54 -18.10 15.54 12.28
CA ALA A 54 -19.55 15.72 12.42
C ALA A 54 -19.94 17.04 13.12
N ILE A 55 -19.03 17.61 13.93
CA ILE A 55 -19.22 18.90 14.62
C ILE A 55 -19.33 20.05 13.60
N SER A 56 -18.82 19.87 12.37
CA SER A 56 -18.84 20.88 11.31
C SER A 56 -20.16 20.98 10.51
N GLY A 57 -21.18 20.17 10.82
CA GLY A 57 -22.53 20.28 10.21
C GLY A 57 -22.66 19.81 8.75
N LYS A 58 -21.62 19.20 8.16
CA LYS A 58 -21.68 18.64 6.80
C LYS A 58 -22.49 17.32 6.79
N LYS A 59 -23.68 17.33 6.17
CA LYS A 59 -24.57 16.16 6.04
C LYS A 59 -24.01 15.01 5.18
N ASN A 60 -23.02 15.28 4.32
CA ASN A 60 -22.38 14.26 3.49
C ASN A 60 -20.96 14.01 3.98
N ARG A 61 -20.68 12.77 4.38
CA ARG A 61 -19.32 12.29 4.67
C ARG A 61 -18.49 12.35 3.38
N PRO A 62 -17.48 13.24 3.28
CA PRO A 62 -16.59 13.21 2.13
C PRO A 62 -15.77 11.92 2.15
N ASN A 63 -15.19 11.53 1.01
CA ASN A 63 -14.20 10.44 0.99
C ASN A 63 -13.01 10.87 1.84
N ILE A 64 -12.88 10.30 3.04
CA ILE A 64 -11.81 10.62 4.00
C ILE A 64 -10.60 9.76 3.69
N TYR A 65 -9.56 10.39 3.16
CA TYR A 65 -8.24 9.80 2.99
C TYR A 65 -7.28 10.39 4.02
N PHE A 66 -6.26 9.63 4.38
CA PHE A 66 -5.16 10.18 5.18
C PHE A 66 -4.52 11.36 4.43
N PRO A 67 -4.46 12.56 5.03
CA PRO A 67 -3.85 13.70 4.39
C PRO A 67 -2.35 13.45 4.28
N SER A 68 -1.83 13.41 3.05
CA SER A 68 -0.40 13.41 2.77
C SER A 68 -0.10 14.68 2.00
N SER A 69 0.31 15.73 2.70
CA SER A 69 0.45 17.09 2.16
C SER A 69 1.90 17.54 2.12
N PRO A 70 2.38 18.23 1.07
CA PRO A 70 3.81 18.54 0.87
C PRO A 70 4.31 19.72 1.70
N SER A 71 3.41 20.49 2.30
CA SER A 71 3.72 21.59 3.21
C SER A 71 2.65 21.71 4.30
N ARG A 72 2.95 22.48 5.35
CA ARG A 72 2.01 22.79 6.43
C ARG A 72 0.74 23.46 5.89
N GLU A 73 0.87 24.43 5.00
CA GLU A 73 -0.26 25.11 4.35
C GLU A 73 -1.20 24.12 3.63
N HIS A 74 -0.65 23.21 2.81
CA HIS A 74 -1.44 22.19 2.13
C HIS A 74 -2.09 21.19 3.10
N PHE A 75 -1.49 20.96 4.26
CA PHE A 75 -2.05 20.10 5.29
C PHE A 75 -3.25 20.76 5.95
N ASP A 76 -3.10 22.01 6.36
CA ASP A 76 -4.15 22.80 6.99
C ASP A 76 -5.35 22.97 6.04
N ASP A 77 -5.09 23.21 4.74
CA ASP A 77 -6.12 23.26 3.71
C ASP A 77 -6.88 21.93 3.55
N ARG A 78 -6.17 20.79 3.59
CA ARG A 78 -6.83 19.48 3.55
C ARG A 78 -7.70 19.23 4.78
N LEU A 79 -7.22 19.58 5.97
CA LEU A 79 -8.01 19.47 7.18
C LEU A 79 -9.27 20.35 7.09
N LYS A 80 -9.14 21.58 6.59
CA LYS A 80 -10.29 22.47 6.34
C LYS A 80 -11.30 21.86 5.36
N GLN A 81 -10.85 21.29 4.24
CA GLN A 81 -11.72 20.60 3.28
C GLN A 81 -12.48 19.43 3.94
N MET A 82 -11.79 18.66 4.79
CA MET A 82 -12.37 17.56 5.56
C MET A 82 -13.27 18.02 6.71
N GLY A 83 -13.29 19.31 7.06
CA GLY A 83 -14.06 19.82 8.21
C GLY A 83 -13.38 19.58 9.57
N LEU A 84 -12.05 19.46 9.57
CA LEU A 84 -11.19 19.19 10.72
C LEU A 84 -10.22 20.36 11.00
N SER A 85 -10.51 21.57 10.53
CA SER A 85 -9.65 22.75 10.76
C SER A 85 -9.49 23.11 12.23
N HIS A 86 -10.44 22.70 13.08
CA HIS A 86 -10.43 22.96 14.51
C HIS A 86 -9.72 21.86 15.32
N LEU A 87 -9.16 20.83 14.66
CA LEU A 87 -8.57 19.67 15.33
C LEU A 87 -7.41 20.06 16.25
N GLU A 88 -6.59 21.02 15.84
CA GLU A 88 -5.47 21.55 16.65
C GLU A 88 -5.96 22.16 17.97
N ASP A 89 -7.11 22.83 17.96
CA ASP A 89 -7.67 23.49 19.14
C ASP A 89 -8.38 22.51 20.07
N VAL A 90 -9.14 21.55 19.52
CA VAL A 90 -9.97 20.63 20.32
C VAL A 90 -9.21 19.39 20.81
N ASP A 91 -8.19 18.95 20.08
CA ASP A 91 -7.37 17.78 20.40
C ASP A 91 -5.95 17.95 19.84
N PRO A 92 -5.12 18.82 20.46
CA PRO A 92 -3.77 19.15 19.97
C PRO A 92 -2.85 17.93 19.91
N GLU A 93 -3.06 16.95 20.78
CA GLU A 93 -2.29 15.71 20.78
C GLU A 93 -2.64 14.82 19.59
N LEU A 94 -3.93 14.68 19.26
CA LEU A 94 -4.36 13.97 18.05
C LEU A 94 -3.90 14.68 16.78
N PHE A 95 -3.99 16.01 16.75
CA PHE A 95 -3.43 16.83 15.68
C PHE A 95 -1.92 16.56 15.51
N SER A 96 -1.17 16.56 16.61
CA SER A 96 0.28 16.27 16.60
C SER A 96 0.59 14.88 16.03
N ILE A 97 -0.19 13.85 16.37
CA ILE A 97 0.00 12.49 15.83
C ILE A 97 -0.17 12.48 14.30
N VAL A 98 -1.19 13.16 13.76
CA VAL A 98 -1.42 13.25 12.32
C VAL A 98 -0.37 14.11 11.63
N LEU A 99 0.04 15.21 12.28
CA LEU A 99 1.05 16.14 11.78
C LEU A 99 2.41 15.43 11.62
N LEU A 100 2.85 14.65 12.61
CA LEU A 100 4.13 13.93 12.59
C LEU A 100 4.25 12.94 11.42
N ALA A 101 3.12 12.45 10.92
CA ALA A 101 3.07 11.55 9.77
C ALA A 101 3.03 12.28 8.41
N GLN A 102 3.10 13.62 8.37
CA GLN A 102 3.07 14.37 7.10
C GLN A 102 4.42 14.37 6.39
N GLN A 103 4.44 14.35 5.06
CA GLN A 103 5.69 14.24 4.29
C GLN A 103 6.68 15.40 4.45
N PHE A 104 6.23 16.57 4.93
CA PHE A 104 7.12 17.70 5.24
C PHE A 104 7.73 17.59 6.64
N GLN A 105 7.32 16.60 7.43
CA GLN A 105 8.01 16.26 8.66
C GLN A 105 9.19 15.32 8.37
N PRO A 106 10.27 15.40 9.16
CA PRO A 106 11.43 14.52 9.01
C PRO A 106 11.06 13.02 9.02
N GLU A 107 10.06 12.64 9.81
CA GLU A 107 9.62 11.25 9.96
C GLU A 107 8.52 10.83 8.98
N GLY A 108 8.06 11.71 8.08
CA GLY A 108 6.88 11.47 7.24
C GLY A 108 7.18 11.05 5.80
N GLU A 109 8.44 10.92 5.41
CA GLU A 109 8.82 10.54 4.04
C GLU A 109 8.19 9.19 3.62
N TRP A 110 8.08 8.24 4.54
CA TRP A 110 7.45 6.94 4.27
C TRP A 110 5.99 7.08 3.82
N VAL A 111 5.23 8.09 4.28
CA VAL A 111 3.84 8.29 3.86
C VAL A 111 3.76 8.73 2.40
N LYS A 112 4.68 9.59 1.97
CA LYS A 112 4.81 10.01 0.57
C LYS A 112 5.08 8.80 -0.32
N LEU A 113 6.07 7.98 0.05
CA LEU A 113 6.44 6.78 -0.69
C LEU A 113 5.31 5.75 -0.71
N LEU A 114 4.68 5.51 0.45
CA LEU A 114 3.52 4.63 0.59
C LEU A 114 2.39 5.03 -0.36
N LYS A 115 2.00 6.32 -0.36
CA LYS A 115 0.91 6.82 -1.21
C LYS A 115 1.31 6.78 -2.69
N LYS A 116 2.57 7.06 -3.04
CA LYS A 116 3.07 6.92 -4.40
C LYS A 116 2.98 5.47 -4.89
N ILE A 117 3.43 4.51 -4.09
CA ILE A 117 3.41 3.08 -4.43
C ILE A 117 1.98 2.53 -4.48
N ALA A 118 1.13 2.85 -3.49
CA ALA A 118 -0.24 2.35 -3.44
C ALA A 118 -1.09 2.78 -4.65
N ASN A 119 -0.72 3.88 -5.31
CA ASN A 119 -1.43 4.44 -6.46
C ASN A 119 -1.02 3.83 -7.81
N LEU A 120 0.06 3.03 -7.89
CA LEU A 120 0.58 2.51 -9.16
C LEU A 120 -0.45 1.73 -10.00
N LYS A 121 -1.33 0.96 -9.36
CA LYS A 121 -2.40 0.20 -10.05
C LYS A 121 -3.47 1.08 -10.71
N HIS A 122 -3.62 2.34 -10.30
CA HIS A 122 -4.58 3.25 -10.93
C HIS A 122 -4.10 3.78 -12.28
N GLU A 123 -2.80 3.72 -12.55
CA GLU A 123 -2.19 4.35 -13.72
C GLU A 123 -1.88 3.37 -14.85
N ARG A 124 -1.77 2.06 -14.58
CA ARG A 124 -1.36 1.07 -15.59
C ARG A 124 -2.21 -0.21 -15.56
N PRO A 125 -2.76 -0.64 -16.71
CA PRO A 125 -3.27 -2.00 -16.83
C PRO A 125 -2.11 -3.00 -16.72
N PRO A 126 -2.37 -4.23 -16.27
CA PRO A 126 -1.36 -5.28 -16.22
C PRO A 126 -0.82 -5.62 -17.63
N GLU A 127 0.41 -5.23 -17.95
CA GLU A 127 1.15 -5.70 -19.13
C GLU A 127 1.86 -7.05 -18.88
N ILE A 128 1.44 -8.12 -19.58
CA ILE A 128 2.22 -9.37 -19.58
C ILE A 128 3.52 -9.12 -20.37
N LYS A 129 4.63 -8.88 -19.67
CA LYS A 129 5.95 -8.79 -20.30
C LYS A 129 6.41 -10.19 -20.72
N ILE A 130 6.13 -10.56 -21.96
CA ILE A 130 6.82 -11.66 -22.64
C ILE A 130 8.20 -11.10 -23.03
N GLU A 131 9.25 -11.44 -22.30
CA GLU A 131 10.63 -11.15 -22.71
C GLU A 131 10.93 -11.85 -24.05
N ARG A 132 10.74 -11.12 -25.15
CA ARG A 132 11.24 -11.53 -26.47
C ARG A 132 12.75 -11.33 -26.46
N LYS A 133 13.51 -12.37 -26.08
CA LYS A 133 14.93 -12.42 -26.43
C LYS A 133 15.04 -12.36 -27.96
N PRO A 134 15.80 -11.42 -28.55
CA PRO A 134 16.04 -11.41 -29.98
C PRO A 134 17.07 -12.48 -30.30
N SER A 135 16.60 -13.71 -30.51
CA SER A 135 17.44 -14.76 -31.08
C SER A 135 16.62 -15.54 -32.10
N GLY A 136 16.99 -15.33 -33.37
CA GLY A 136 17.00 -16.33 -34.44
C GLY A 136 15.77 -17.23 -34.62
N ILE A 137 15.16 -17.05 -35.78
CA ILE A 137 14.32 -18.01 -36.51
C ILE A 137 14.72 -19.46 -36.21
N GLY A 138 13.80 -20.22 -35.60
CA GLY A 138 13.91 -21.66 -35.39
C GLY A 138 12.57 -22.21 -34.89
N ILE A 139 11.78 -22.79 -35.79
CA ILE A 139 10.54 -23.50 -35.46
C ILE A 139 10.93 -24.73 -34.63
N GLY A 140 10.63 -24.74 -33.33
CA GLY A 140 10.73 -25.95 -32.50
C GLY A 140 11.43 -25.87 -31.14
N ARG A 141 11.76 -24.69 -30.58
CA ARG A 141 12.16 -24.56 -29.16
C ARG A 141 11.18 -23.66 -28.42
N GLY A 142 10.14 -24.27 -27.86
CA GLY A 142 9.02 -23.56 -27.26
C GLY A 142 9.16 -23.58 -25.74
N ARG A 143 9.19 -22.42 -25.09
CA ARG A 143 8.95 -22.35 -23.64
C ARG A 143 7.60 -22.99 -23.36
N HIS A 144 7.59 -24.08 -22.59
CA HIS A 144 6.35 -24.73 -22.19
C HIS A 144 5.81 -23.99 -20.96
N VAL A 145 4.71 -23.27 -21.17
CA VAL A 145 3.99 -22.55 -20.13
C VAL A 145 2.86 -23.45 -19.64
N TYR A 146 2.93 -23.85 -18.37
CA TYR A 146 1.83 -24.54 -17.70
C TYR A 146 1.10 -23.57 -16.79
N ILE A 147 -0.17 -23.32 -17.06
CA ILE A 147 -1.03 -22.47 -16.22
C ILE A 147 -1.91 -23.39 -15.37
N GLU A 148 -1.67 -23.41 -14.07
CA GLU A 148 -2.50 -24.13 -13.09
C GLU A 148 -3.77 -23.34 -12.77
N ARG A 149 -3.66 -22.02 -12.65
CA ARG A 149 -4.79 -21.12 -12.36
C ARG A 149 -4.56 -19.77 -13.02
N LEU A 150 -5.56 -19.30 -13.75
CA LEU A 150 -5.62 -17.94 -14.25
C LEU A 150 -6.97 -17.36 -13.84
N GLU A 151 -6.95 -16.30 -13.06
CA GLU A 151 -8.14 -15.52 -12.74
C GLU A 151 -8.04 -14.16 -13.42
N THR A 152 -9.07 -13.82 -14.18
CA THR A 152 -9.21 -12.51 -14.80
C THR A 152 -10.33 -11.73 -14.13
N GLY A 153 -10.18 -10.41 -14.05
CA GLY A 153 -11.24 -9.52 -13.64
C GLY A 153 -12.19 -9.16 -14.77
N ALA A 154 -13.21 -8.37 -14.42
CA ALA A 154 -14.28 -7.99 -15.34
C ALA A 154 -13.78 -7.12 -16.51
N PHE A 155 -12.57 -6.56 -16.41
CA PHE A 155 -11.96 -5.72 -17.44
C PHE A 155 -10.71 -6.37 -18.07
N GLY A 156 -10.56 -7.70 -17.92
CA GLY A 156 -9.46 -8.45 -18.53
C GLY A 156 -8.15 -8.42 -17.75
N GLU A 157 -8.12 -7.80 -16.57
CA GLU A 157 -6.93 -7.76 -15.72
C GLU A 157 -6.63 -9.13 -15.11
N ILE A 158 -5.37 -9.58 -15.12
CA ILE A 158 -4.97 -10.82 -14.42
C ILE A 158 -4.98 -10.54 -12.90
N LYS A 159 -5.88 -11.20 -12.18
CA LYS A 159 -6.03 -11.12 -10.72
C LYS A 159 -5.20 -12.16 -9.98
N ALA A 160 -5.02 -13.33 -10.58
CA ALA A 160 -4.15 -14.37 -10.07
C ALA A 160 -3.61 -15.19 -11.25
N LEU A 161 -2.31 -15.47 -11.24
CA LEU A 161 -1.69 -16.44 -12.14
C LEU A 161 -0.87 -17.40 -11.30
N ARG A 162 -1.15 -18.69 -11.43
CA ARG A 162 -0.36 -19.78 -10.88
C ARG A 162 0.00 -20.72 -12.00
N GLY A 163 1.26 -21.11 -12.07
CA GLY A 163 1.75 -21.97 -13.10
C GLY A 163 3.26 -22.04 -13.08
N TRP A 164 3.83 -22.75 -14.06
CA TRP A 164 5.26 -22.98 -14.16
C TRP A 164 5.69 -22.80 -15.61
N GLU A 165 6.86 -22.21 -15.82
CA GLU A 165 7.56 -22.29 -17.09
C GLU A 165 8.68 -23.33 -17.01
N SER A 166 8.87 -24.07 -18.10
CA SER A 166 10.06 -24.90 -18.32
C SER A 166 10.70 -24.54 -19.65
N ASP A 167 12.03 -24.40 -19.64
CA ASP A 167 12.85 -24.30 -20.84
C ASP A 167 13.32 -25.72 -21.23
N ASP A 168 13.27 -26.03 -22.54
CA ASP A 168 13.54 -27.38 -23.06
C ASP A 168 14.98 -27.88 -22.81
N ASP A 169 15.91 -26.98 -22.45
CA ASP A 169 17.35 -27.26 -22.36
C ASP A 169 17.92 -27.23 -20.92
N LEU A 170 17.31 -27.87 -19.92
CA LEU A 170 17.88 -28.12 -18.55
C LEU A 170 17.69 -27.02 -17.48
N GLY A 171 16.47 -26.74 -17.02
CA GLY A 171 16.26 -25.86 -15.85
C GLY A 171 15.15 -26.30 -14.89
N PRO A 172 15.28 -25.99 -13.58
CA PRO A 172 14.20 -26.22 -12.61
C PRO A 172 12.93 -25.48 -13.05
N ARG A 173 11.76 -26.10 -12.83
CA ARG A 173 10.44 -25.47 -13.05
C ARG A 173 10.41 -24.14 -12.31
N ARG A 174 10.25 -23.03 -13.04
CA ARG A 174 10.13 -21.71 -12.43
C ARG A 174 8.67 -21.34 -12.34
N PRO A 175 8.17 -20.87 -11.19
CA PRO A 175 6.81 -20.38 -11.12
C PRO A 175 6.61 -19.21 -12.11
N LEU A 176 5.48 -19.18 -12.80
CA LEU A 176 5.11 -18.05 -13.64
C LEU A 176 4.94 -16.82 -12.76
N SER A 177 5.81 -15.82 -12.93
CA SER A 177 5.66 -14.53 -12.28
C SER A 177 4.99 -13.54 -13.23
N VAL A 178 3.90 -12.93 -12.78
CA VAL A 178 3.32 -11.76 -13.45
C VAL A 178 4.03 -10.55 -12.85
N SER A 179 5.23 -10.24 -13.37
CA SER A 179 5.96 -9.05 -12.96
C SER A 179 5.32 -7.81 -13.58
N LEU A 180 4.55 -7.09 -12.77
CA LEU A 180 3.92 -5.84 -13.21
C LEU A 180 4.39 -4.61 -12.46
N LEU A 181 4.93 -4.77 -11.27
CA LEU A 181 5.23 -3.70 -10.33
C LEU A 181 6.56 -3.85 -9.54
N PRO A 182 7.28 -4.99 -9.51
CA PRO A 182 8.50 -5.11 -8.72
C PRO A 182 9.55 -4.04 -9.04
N ASP A 183 9.77 -3.78 -10.34
CA ASP A 183 10.81 -2.85 -10.80
C ASP A 183 10.44 -1.40 -10.52
N GLU A 184 9.15 -1.03 -10.58
CA GLU A 184 8.69 0.32 -10.29
C GLU A 184 8.75 0.64 -8.80
N ILE A 185 8.39 -0.34 -7.95
CA ILE A 185 8.50 -0.19 -6.49
C ILE A 185 9.97 -0.09 -6.11
N LYS A 186 10.83 -0.95 -6.68
CA LYS A 186 12.28 -0.86 -6.51
C LYS A 186 12.78 0.52 -6.95
N HIS A 187 12.39 1.00 -8.13
CA HIS A 187 12.77 2.32 -8.63
C HIS A 187 12.30 3.49 -7.76
N ILE A 188 11.08 3.43 -7.21
CA ILE A 188 10.59 4.45 -6.27
C ILE A 188 11.42 4.47 -4.99
N LEU A 189 11.88 3.30 -4.54
CA LEU A 189 12.65 3.13 -3.31
C LEU A 189 14.17 3.24 -3.51
N GLU A 190 14.68 3.21 -4.75
CA GLU A 190 16.12 3.29 -5.08
C GLU A 190 16.79 4.49 -4.43
N GLY A 191 16.14 5.66 -4.44
CA GLY A 191 16.65 6.89 -3.81
C GLY A 191 16.71 6.84 -2.28
N THR A 192 16.11 5.82 -1.65
CA THR A 192 16.10 5.64 -0.19
C THR A 192 16.95 4.46 0.28
N HIS A 193 17.53 3.68 -0.66
CA HIS A 193 18.27 2.44 -0.36
C HIS A 193 17.49 1.42 0.49
N GLN A 194 16.16 1.46 0.47
CA GLN A 194 15.32 0.54 1.23
C GLN A 194 14.87 -0.64 0.37
N ASP A 195 15.02 -1.84 0.91
CA ASP A 195 14.42 -3.04 0.35
C ASP A 195 12.88 -2.94 0.40
N PRO A 196 12.13 -3.28 -0.68
CA PRO A 196 10.67 -3.17 -0.69
C PRO A 196 9.96 -3.92 0.43
N ARG A 197 10.47 -5.08 0.86
CA ARG A 197 9.87 -5.87 1.96
C ARG A 197 10.15 -5.21 3.29
N ALA A 198 11.39 -4.75 3.50
CA ALA A 198 11.76 -3.98 4.67
C ALA A 198 10.92 -2.68 4.77
N PHE A 199 10.69 -2.00 3.65
CA PHE A 199 9.82 -0.83 3.57
C PHE A 199 8.37 -1.15 3.96
N ALA A 200 7.79 -2.23 3.42
CA ALA A 200 6.45 -2.67 3.77
C ALA A 200 6.31 -3.01 5.27
N LYS A 201 7.31 -3.68 5.84
CA LYS A 201 7.39 -3.98 7.28
C LYS A 201 7.44 -2.70 8.12
N ASN A 202 8.29 -1.74 7.74
CA ASN A 202 8.38 -0.46 8.40
C ASN A 202 7.05 0.31 8.35
N CYS A 203 6.42 0.40 7.18
CA CYS A 203 5.11 1.04 7.02
C CYS A 203 4.04 0.42 7.92
N CYS A 204 4.00 -0.91 8.01
CA CYS A 204 3.07 -1.61 8.90
C CYS A 204 3.33 -1.28 10.38
N GLY A 205 4.60 -1.30 10.82
CA GLY A 205 4.99 -0.94 12.18
C GLY A 205 4.61 0.49 12.55
N LEU A 206 4.89 1.46 11.67
CA LEU A 206 4.54 2.87 11.85
C LEU A 206 3.03 3.08 11.88
N THR A 207 2.29 2.43 10.99
CA THR A 207 0.83 2.48 10.96
C THR A 207 0.21 1.92 12.24
N LYS A 208 0.78 0.82 12.77
CA LYS A 208 0.35 0.24 14.05
C LYS A 208 0.60 1.20 15.21
N SER A 209 1.76 1.86 15.24
CA SER A 209 2.09 2.89 16.24
C SER A 209 1.10 4.05 16.19
N ILE A 210 0.82 4.58 14.99
CA ILE A 210 -0.18 5.65 14.79
C ILE A 210 -1.56 5.18 15.25
N ALA A 211 -2.01 4.00 14.81
CA ALA A 211 -3.30 3.46 15.20
C ALA A 211 -3.42 3.35 16.73
N ALA A 212 -2.39 2.80 17.40
CA ALA A 212 -2.38 2.67 18.86
C ALA A 212 -2.52 4.03 19.55
N LYS A 213 -1.73 5.03 19.13
CA LYS A 213 -1.79 6.40 19.68
C LYS A 213 -3.16 7.05 19.45
N VAL A 214 -3.67 6.99 18.22
CA VAL A 214 -4.98 7.57 17.86
C VAL A 214 -6.10 6.93 18.68
N PHE A 215 -6.20 5.60 18.70
CA PHE A 215 -7.32 4.92 19.39
C PHE A 215 -7.18 4.86 20.90
N ASP A 216 -5.99 5.07 21.47
CA ASP A 216 -5.85 5.39 22.88
C ASP A 216 -6.51 6.75 23.18
N ARG A 217 -6.21 7.79 22.39
CA ARG A 217 -6.81 9.13 22.54
C ARG A 217 -8.31 9.14 22.29
N LEU A 218 -8.78 8.53 21.20
CA LEU A 218 -10.21 8.43 20.90
C LEU A 218 -11.00 7.63 21.95
N SER A 219 -10.35 6.88 22.84
CA SER A 219 -11.01 6.15 23.94
C SER A 219 -11.02 6.90 25.28
N LYS A 220 -10.25 7.99 25.40
CA LYS A 220 -10.09 8.77 26.65
C LYS A 220 -10.96 10.02 26.71
N GLY A 221 -11.34 10.58 25.56
CA GLY A 221 -12.36 11.63 25.48
C GLY A 221 -13.72 11.05 25.17
#